data_AF-A0A523ZJ32-F1
#
_entry.id   AF-A0A523ZJ32-F1
#
_cell.length_a   1.000
_cell.length_b   1.000
_cell.length_c   1.000
_cell.angle_alpha   90.00
_cell.angle_beta   90.00
_cell.angle_gamma   90.00
#
_symmetry.space_group_name_H-M   'P 1'
#
loop_
_entity.id
_entity.type
_entity.pdbx_description
1 polymer ?
#
loop_
_entity_poly.entity_id
_entity_poly.type
_entity_poly.pdbx_seq_one_letter_code
_entity_poly.pdbx_strand_id
1 'polypeptide(L)'
;MFDITTGGFALEWFRSQFCREMSKEEFYNSYLRKLMEKKMSSPVNFNPYLAGDRTSLRQKKASFSGLTLSSTRDDCVFALMEGTVGRMKKTLKKMAKLIDLDRTIYLTGGGVNETLMSYRRRLFSGFNIVAKDNCSLKGCAYMAKMKLG
;
A
#
# COMPACT_ATOMS: atom_id res chain seq x y z
N MET A 1 -7.79 11.17 10.63
CA MET A 1 -6.63 11.45 9.77
C MET A 1 -6.43 10.29 8.82
N PHE A 2 -6.66 10.53 7.54
CA PHE A 2 -6.88 9.50 6.53
C PHE A 2 -5.82 9.61 5.43
N ASP A 3 -4.56 9.34 5.78
CA ASP A 3 -3.42 9.47 4.88
C ASP A 3 -2.52 8.23 4.84
N ILE A 4 -1.84 8.09 3.70
CA ILE A 4 -0.72 7.17 3.49
C ILE A 4 0.44 8.05 3.03
N THR A 5 1.53 8.04 3.78
CA THR A 5 2.70 8.89 3.53
C THR A 5 3.63 8.32 2.46
N THR A 6 3.72 6.99 2.36
CA THR A 6 4.58 6.31 1.38
C THR A 6 3.93 5.01 0.91
N GLY A 7 3.57 4.93 -0.38
CA GLY A 7 3.06 3.72 -1.04
C GLY A 7 4.16 3.03 -1.85
N GLY A 8 4.11 3.16 -3.18
CA GLY A 8 5.09 2.54 -4.09
C GLY A 8 6.55 2.93 -3.82
N PHE A 9 6.81 4.15 -3.35
CA PHE A 9 8.16 4.57 -2.95
C PHE A 9 8.77 3.74 -1.82
N ALA A 10 7.96 3.17 -0.91
CA ALA A 10 8.48 2.31 0.15
C ALA A 10 9.00 0.97 -0.41
N LEU A 11 8.30 0.40 -1.39
CA LEU A 11 8.75 -0.80 -2.10
C LEU A 11 10.02 -0.52 -2.91
N GLU A 12 10.06 0.61 -3.63
CA GLU A 12 11.24 0.97 -4.40
C GLU A 12 12.46 1.23 -3.51
N TRP A 13 12.25 1.92 -2.38
CA TRP A 13 13.27 2.08 -1.35
C TRP A 13 13.78 0.72 -0.88
N PHE A 14 12.88 -0.19 -0.50
CA PHE A 14 13.28 -1.52 -0.03
C PHE A 14 14.08 -2.28 -1.08
N ARG A 15 13.63 -2.29 -2.34
CA ARG A 15 14.37 -2.91 -3.44
C ARG A 15 15.77 -2.32 -3.56
N SER A 16 15.87 -0.99 -3.61
CA SER A 16 17.13 -0.27 -3.79
C SER A 16 18.14 -0.45 -2.65
N GLN A 17 17.68 -0.80 -1.44
CA GLN A 17 18.53 -0.93 -0.27
C GLN A 17 18.80 -2.40 0.12
N PHE A 18 17.80 -3.28 0.01
CA PHE A 18 17.84 -4.65 0.53
C PHE A 18 17.78 -5.74 -0.56
N CYS A 19 17.39 -5.40 -1.80
CA CYS A 19 17.34 -6.31 -2.94
C CYS A 19 18.13 -5.74 -4.13
N ARG A 20 19.33 -5.23 -3.86
CA ARG A 20 20.19 -4.53 -4.84
C ARG A 20 20.63 -5.42 -5.99
N GLU A 21 20.65 -6.73 -5.74
CA GLU A 21 20.95 -7.75 -6.73
C GLU A 21 19.84 -7.99 -7.74
N MET A 22 18.61 -7.52 -7.46
CA MET A 22 17.44 -7.75 -8.32
C MET A 22 17.17 -6.56 -9.24
N SER A 23 16.86 -6.86 -10.50
CA SER A 23 16.28 -5.85 -11.40
C SER A 23 14.91 -5.40 -10.90
N LYS A 24 14.41 -4.29 -11.46
CA LYS A 24 13.08 -3.80 -11.12
C LYS A 24 12.02 -4.84 -11.50
N GLU A 25 12.14 -5.39 -12.69
CA GLU A 25 11.23 -6.38 -13.26
C GLU A 25 11.24 -7.66 -12.41
N GLU A 26 12.42 -8.15 -12.03
CA GLU A 26 12.56 -9.33 -11.18
C GLU A 26 11.91 -9.10 -9.80
N PHE A 27 12.18 -7.96 -9.17
CA PHE A 27 11.63 -7.64 -7.86
C PHE A 27 10.11 -7.58 -7.88
N TYR A 28 9.50 -6.80 -8.79
CA TYR A 28 8.05 -6.57 -8.78
C TYR A 28 7.25 -7.73 -9.38
N ASN A 29 7.74 -8.36 -10.46
CA ASN A 29 6.96 -9.34 -11.22
C ASN A 29 7.20 -10.79 -10.77
N SER A 30 8.36 -11.10 -10.19
CA SER A 30 8.71 -12.45 -9.74
C SER A 30 8.78 -12.54 -8.21
N TYR A 31 9.73 -11.85 -7.58
CA TYR A 31 10.00 -11.97 -6.15
C TYR A 31 8.81 -11.55 -5.29
N LEU A 32 8.30 -10.33 -5.48
CA LEU A 32 7.17 -9.81 -4.73
C LEU A 32 5.90 -10.63 -5.01
N ARG A 33 5.66 -11.03 -6.26
CA ARG A 33 4.52 -11.88 -6.63
C ARG A 33 4.50 -13.19 -5.84
N LYS A 34 5.59 -13.96 -5.92
CA LYS A 34 5.72 -15.25 -5.21
C LYS A 34 5.60 -15.07 -3.69
N LEU A 35 6.18 -14.01 -3.15
CA LEU A 35 6.10 -13.73 -1.72
C LEU A 35 4.66 -13.46 -1.27
N MET A 36 3.92 -12.63 -2.00
CA MET A 36 2.54 -12.28 -1.63
C MET A 36 1.57 -13.46 -1.78
N GLU A 37 1.86 -14.40 -2.68
CA GLU A 37 1.13 -15.67 -2.82
C GLU A 37 1.40 -16.62 -1.65
N LYS A 38 2.67 -16.76 -1.23
CA LYS A 38 3.08 -17.72 -0.19
C LYS A 38 2.83 -17.24 1.23
N LYS A 39 3.05 -15.95 1.51
CA LYS A 39 3.10 -15.42 2.87
C LYS A 39 1.79 -14.76 3.26
N MET A 40 1.30 -15.10 4.45
CA MET A 40 0.05 -14.56 5.01
C MET A 40 0.27 -13.61 6.19
N SER A 41 1.37 -13.75 6.91
CA SER A 41 1.73 -12.92 8.07
C SER A 41 3.25 -12.84 8.23
N SER A 42 3.71 -11.83 8.95
CA SER A 42 5.10 -11.67 9.38
C SER A 42 5.15 -11.41 10.88
N PRO A 43 6.11 -12.00 11.64
CA PRO A 43 6.36 -11.61 13.03
C PRO A 43 7.01 -10.22 13.13
N VAL A 44 7.56 -9.71 12.03
CA VAL A 44 8.16 -8.39 11.93
C VAL A 44 7.06 -7.35 11.70
N ASN A 45 7.19 -6.22 12.38
CA ASN A 45 6.32 -5.06 12.19
C ASN A 45 7.09 -3.93 11.51
N PHE A 46 6.40 -3.12 10.72
CA PHE A 46 6.97 -1.94 10.08
C PHE A 46 6.16 -0.69 10.36
N ASN A 47 6.83 0.36 10.85
CA ASN A 47 6.27 1.69 10.97
C ASN A 47 6.54 2.50 9.68
N PRO A 48 5.51 2.90 8.89
CA PRO A 48 5.70 3.39 7.52
C PRO A 48 5.98 4.90 7.43
N TYR A 49 6.90 5.41 8.25
CA TYR A 49 7.28 6.83 8.29
C TYR A 49 8.59 7.11 7.53
N LEU A 50 8.78 6.49 6.36
CA LEU A 50 9.99 6.64 5.53
C LEU A 50 10.18 8.08 5.05
N ALA A 51 9.09 8.74 4.66
CA ALA A 51 9.08 10.16 4.29
C ALA A 51 8.65 11.07 5.46
N GLY A 52 8.76 10.58 6.70
CA GLY A 52 8.21 11.26 7.88
C GLY A 52 6.68 11.19 7.97
N ASP A 53 6.11 12.15 8.68
CA ASP A 53 4.67 12.27 8.92
C ASP A 53 4.24 13.72 8.77
N ARG A 54 3.58 14.04 7.65
CA ARG A 54 3.11 15.40 7.29
C ARG A 54 2.10 16.00 8.28
N THR A 55 1.68 15.22 9.25
CA THR A 55 0.64 15.55 10.22
C THR A 55 1.14 15.62 11.65
N SER A 56 2.44 15.43 11.84
CA SER A 56 3.10 15.42 13.14
C SER A 56 4.08 16.58 13.21
N LEU A 57 4.05 17.33 14.33
CA LEU A 57 5.08 18.34 14.63
C LEU A 57 6.44 17.72 14.96
N ARG A 58 6.45 16.44 15.37
CA ARG A 58 7.67 15.67 15.62
C ARG A 58 8.04 14.87 14.39
N GLN A 59 9.31 14.92 13.99
CA GLN A 59 9.84 14.09 12.90
C GLN A 59 9.73 12.62 13.27
N LYS A 60 8.84 11.90 12.59
CA LYS A 60 8.74 10.45 12.69
C LYS A 60 9.70 9.79 11.69
N LYS A 61 10.18 8.60 12.04
CA LYS A 61 11.07 7.79 11.20
C LYS A 61 10.51 6.39 11.07
N ALA A 62 10.83 5.74 9.95
CA ALA A 62 10.48 4.34 9.76
C ALA A 62 11.28 3.45 10.72
N SER A 63 10.70 2.31 11.08
CA SER A 63 11.37 1.31 11.90
C SER A 63 10.84 -0.08 11.60
N PHE A 64 11.72 -1.07 11.61
CA PHE A 64 11.34 -2.47 11.80
C PHE A 64 11.40 -2.82 13.29
N SER A 65 10.47 -3.63 13.76
CA SER A 65 10.46 -4.16 15.12
C SER A 65 10.03 -5.62 15.14
N GLY A 66 10.38 -6.36 16.21
CA GLY A 66 10.11 -7.80 16.30
C GLY A 66 11.08 -8.68 15.50
N LEU A 67 12.27 -8.15 15.17
CA LEU A 67 13.33 -8.93 14.53
C LEU A 67 13.95 -9.92 15.52
N THR A 68 14.22 -11.13 15.03
CA THR A 68 14.93 -12.20 15.74
C THR A 68 15.97 -12.83 14.81
N LEU A 69 16.78 -13.77 15.31
CA LEU A 69 17.73 -14.50 14.46
C LEU A 69 17.05 -15.31 13.34
N SER A 70 15.76 -15.63 13.46
CA SER A 70 15.01 -16.33 12.42
C SER A 70 14.31 -15.39 11.42
N SER A 71 14.41 -14.07 11.60
CA SER A 71 13.78 -13.11 10.70
C SER A 71 14.49 -13.08 9.35
N THR A 72 13.70 -13.05 8.29
CA THR A 72 14.17 -13.08 6.90
C THR A 72 13.93 -11.75 6.18
N ARG A 73 14.59 -11.55 5.05
CA ARG A 73 14.31 -10.41 4.15
C ARG A 73 12.85 -10.40 3.68
N ASP A 74 12.27 -11.58 3.46
CA ASP A 74 10.88 -11.80 3.13
C ASP A 74 9.93 -11.30 4.24
N ASP A 75 10.28 -11.54 5.51
CA ASP A 75 9.54 -10.99 6.66
C ASP A 75 9.52 -9.46 6.64
N CYS A 76 10.66 -8.85 6.34
CA CYS A 76 10.80 -7.40 6.32
C CYS A 76 10.00 -6.76 5.18
N VAL A 77 10.11 -7.25 3.94
CA VAL A 77 9.37 -6.65 2.82
C VAL A 77 7.86 -6.89 2.95
N PHE A 78 7.44 -8.05 3.49
CA PHE A 78 6.04 -8.31 3.80
C PHE A 78 5.53 -7.36 4.89
N ALA A 79 6.28 -7.21 5.99
CA ALA A 79 5.94 -6.26 7.05
C ALA A 79 5.86 -4.82 6.53
N LEU A 80 6.76 -4.42 5.63
CA LEU A 80 6.74 -3.11 4.99
C LEU A 80 5.46 -2.88 4.19
N MET A 81 5.06 -3.87 3.40
CA MET A 81 3.81 -3.85 2.65
C MET A 81 2.59 -3.78 3.56
N GLU A 82 2.56 -4.63 4.59
CA GLU A 82 1.46 -4.68 5.56
C GLU A 82 1.36 -3.40 6.39
N GLY A 83 2.47 -2.84 6.86
CA GLY A 83 2.49 -1.59 7.60
C GLY A 83 1.98 -0.41 6.76
N THR A 84 2.36 -0.40 5.47
CA THR A 84 1.96 0.64 4.51
C THR A 84 0.47 0.57 4.18
N VAL A 85 -0.03 -0.61 3.78
CA VAL A 85 -1.43 -0.77 3.35
C VAL A 85 -2.37 -0.94 4.55
N GLY A 86 -1.92 -1.58 5.63
CA GLY A 86 -2.69 -1.80 6.86
C GLY A 86 -3.10 -0.51 7.57
N ARG A 87 -2.37 0.59 7.38
CA ARG A 87 -2.81 1.93 7.84
C ARG A 87 -4.17 2.30 7.21
N MET A 88 -4.41 1.98 5.94
CA MET A 88 -5.71 2.19 5.30
C MET A 88 -6.84 1.42 6.00
N LYS A 89 -6.59 0.18 6.44
CA LYS A 89 -7.59 -0.62 7.17
C LYS A 89 -7.98 0.03 8.49
N LYS A 90 -7.00 0.54 9.25
CA LYS A 90 -7.26 1.29 10.50
C LYS A 90 -8.04 2.58 10.22
N THR A 91 -7.67 3.26 9.14
CA THR A 91 -8.30 4.48 8.65
C THR A 91 -9.78 4.26 8.29
N LEU A 92 -10.09 3.25 7.47
CA LEU A 92 -11.46 2.87 7.12
C LEU A 92 -12.29 2.48 8.34
N LYS A 93 -11.72 1.70 9.28
CA LYS A 93 -12.39 1.36 10.54
C LYS A 93 -12.77 2.58 11.37
N LYS A 94 -11.99 3.67 11.31
CA LYS A 94 -12.33 4.93 11.98
C LYS A 94 -13.44 5.68 11.24
N MET A 95 -13.40 5.71 9.90
CA MET A 95 -14.46 6.34 9.08
C MET A 95 -15.81 5.66 9.29
N ALA A 96 -15.83 4.33 9.35
CA ALA A 96 -17.04 3.53 9.55
C ALA A 96 -17.77 3.81 10.87
N LYS A 97 -17.13 4.50 11.83
CA LYS A 97 -17.78 4.93 13.08
C LYS A 97 -18.53 6.26 12.94
N LEU A 98 -18.29 6.98 11.85
CA LEU A 98 -18.78 8.34 11.62
C LEU A 98 -19.76 8.42 10.45
N ILE A 99 -19.56 7.56 9.45
CA ILE A 99 -20.36 7.52 8.23
C ILE A 99 -20.54 6.07 7.76
N ASP A 100 -21.60 5.82 7.00
CA ASP A 100 -21.75 4.59 6.25
C ASP A 100 -20.76 4.56 5.08
N LEU A 101 -20.02 3.46 4.98
CA LEU A 101 -19.04 3.26 3.92
C LEU A 101 -19.67 2.51 2.75
N ASP A 102 -19.48 3.03 1.54
CA ASP A 102 -19.69 2.25 0.32
C ASP A 102 -18.80 0.99 0.35
N ARG A 103 -19.33 -0.10 -0.19
CA ARG A 103 -18.61 -1.38 -0.24
C ARG A 103 -17.59 -1.42 -1.37
N THR A 104 -17.49 -0.39 -2.20
CA THR A 104 -16.56 -0.31 -3.33
C THR A 104 -15.39 0.59 -3.01
N ILE A 105 -14.17 0.05 -3.13
CA ILE A 105 -12.94 0.82 -3.08
C ILE A 105 -12.39 0.91 -4.50
N TYR A 106 -12.39 2.12 -5.05
CA TYR A 106 -11.72 2.41 -6.32
C TYR A 106 -10.22 2.64 -6.08
N LEU A 107 -9.38 1.91 -6.81
CA LEU A 107 -7.93 2.04 -6.79
C LEU A 107 -7.42 2.59 -8.11
N THR A 108 -6.43 3.47 -8.03
CA THR A 108 -5.77 4.09 -9.18
C THR A 108 -4.27 4.29 -8.88
N GLY A 109 -3.48 4.54 -9.92
CA GLY A 109 -2.02 4.74 -9.84
C GLY A 109 -1.19 3.46 -9.99
N GLY A 110 0.15 3.60 -9.95
CA GLY A 110 1.09 2.52 -10.28
C GLY A 110 1.07 1.28 -9.38
N GLY A 111 0.26 1.29 -8.32
CA GLY A 111 0.01 0.12 -7.47
C GLY A 111 -1.10 -0.81 -7.98
N VAL A 112 -1.74 -0.48 -9.11
CA VAL A 112 -2.76 -1.31 -9.76
C VAL A 112 -2.06 -2.35 -10.64
N ASN A 113 -1.58 -3.42 -10.01
CA ASN A 113 -1.09 -4.64 -10.67
C ASN A 113 -1.64 -5.86 -9.92
N GLU A 114 -1.70 -7.02 -10.58
CA GLU A 114 -2.42 -8.18 -10.02
C GLU A 114 -1.83 -8.69 -8.69
N THR A 115 -0.50 -8.63 -8.52
CA THR A 115 0.17 -8.97 -7.25
C THR A 115 -0.33 -8.12 -6.08
N LEU A 116 -0.37 -6.80 -6.25
CA LEU A 116 -0.80 -5.89 -5.19
C LEU A 116 -2.32 -5.89 -5.03
N MET A 117 -3.05 -6.06 -6.13
CA MET A 117 -4.51 -6.14 -6.14
C MET A 117 -5.01 -7.37 -5.38
N SER A 118 -4.46 -8.55 -5.65
CA SER A 118 -4.81 -9.79 -4.95
C SER A 118 -4.59 -9.68 -3.43
N TYR A 119 -3.45 -9.11 -3.01
CA TYR A 119 -3.20 -8.83 -1.59
C TYR A 119 -4.23 -7.86 -0.99
N ARG A 120 -4.55 -6.76 -1.68
CA ARG A 120 -5.56 -5.80 -1.21
C ARG A 120 -6.95 -6.42 -1.11
N ARG A 121 -7.36 -7.24 -2.08
CA ARG A 121 -8.64 -7.98 -2.03
C ARG A 121 -8.72 -8.88 -0.79
N ARG A 122 -7.62 -9.56 -0.42
CA ARG A 122 -7.54 -10.32 0.84
C ARG A 122 -7.64 -9.41 2.07
N LEU A 123 -6.87 -8.33 2.12
CA LEU A 123 -6.80 -7.45 3.29
C LEU A 123 -8.13 -6.73 3.57
N PHE A 124 -8.84 -6.36 2.50
CA PHE A 124 -10.12 -5.66 2.48
C PHE A 124 -11.27 -6.56 1.99
N SER A 125 -11.31 -7.82 2.41
CA SER A 125 -12.28 -8.83 1.94
C SER A 125 -13.76 -8.44 2.06
N GLY A 126 -14.11 -7.48 2.92
CA GLY A 126 -15.47 -6.92 3.04
C GLY A 126 -15.79 -5.80 2.04
N PHE A 127 -14.91 -5.53 1.08
CA PHE A 127 -15.07 -4.50 0.06
C PHE A 127 -14.82 -5.08 -1.34
N ASN A 128 -15.59 -4.61 -2.32
CA ASN A 128 -15.32 -4.78 -3.74
C ASN A 128 -14.18 -3.82 -4.16
N ILE A 129 -13.06 -4.38 -4.63
CA ILE A 129 -11.91 -3.59 -5.05
C ILE A 129 -11.90 -3.44 -6.56
N VAL A 130 -12.05 -2.22 -7.06
CA VAL A 130 -12.17 -1.92 -8.50
C VAL A 130 -10.99 -1.07 -8.94
N ALA A 131 -10.23 -1.56 -9.91
CA ALA A 131 -9.21 -0.77 -10.60
C ALA A 131 -9.87 0.27 -11.51
N LYS A 132 -9.41 1.52 -11.48
CA LYS A 132 -9.92 2.59 -12.34
C LYS A 132 -8.81 3.48 -12.84
N ASP A 133 -8.61 3.44 -14.15
CA ASP A 133 -7.57 4.23 -14.81
C ASP A 133 -8.04 5.65 -15.12
N ASN A 134 -7.07 6.57 -15.13
CA ASN A 134 -7.23 7.96 -15.54
C ASN A 134 -8.34 8.69 -14.75
N CYS A 135 -8.50 8.38 -13.47
CA CYS A 135 -9.56 8.95 -12.63
C CYS A 135 -9.55 10.48 -12.65
N SER A 136 -8.38 11.11 -12.48
CA SER A 136 -8.25 12.56 -12.48
C SER A 136 -8.64 13.16 -13.84
N LEU A 137 -8.14 12.59 -14.94
CA LEU A 137 -8.44 13.07 -16.30
C LEU A 137 -9.92 12.91 -16.64
N LYS A 138 -10.52 11.76 -16.29
CA LYS A 138 -11.95 11.51 -16.47
C LYS A 138 -12.80 12.48 -15.66
N GLY A 139 -12.37 12.84 -14.44
CA GLY A 139 -13.03 13.86 -13.63
C GLY A 139 -13.00 15.23 -14.31
N CYS A 140 -11.84 15.66 -14.81
CA CYS A 140 -11.71 16.91 -15.57
C CYS A 140 -12.62 16.92 -16.81
N ALA A 141 -12.60 15.85 -17.61
CA ALA A 141 -13.42 15.72 -18.81
C ALA A 141 -14.93 15.77 -18.48
N TYR A 142 -15.35 15.11 -17.39
CA TYR A 142 -16.74 15.16 -16.93
C TYR A 142 -17.17 16.59 -16.57
N MET A 143 -16.35 17.32 -15.81
CA MET A 143 -16.64 18.71 -15.44
C MET A 143 -16.71 19.62 -16.68
N ALA A 144 -15.81 19.44 -17.65
CA ALA A 144 -15.84 20.20 -18.90
C ALA A 144 -17.14 19.94 -19.68
N LYS A 145 -17.57 18.68 -19.79
CA LYS A 145 -18.83 18.31 -20.45
C LYS A 145 -20.04 18.98 -19.80
N MET A 146 -20.08 19.08 -18.47
CA MET A 146 -21.17 19.75 -17.75
C MET A 146 -21.26 21.27 -17.98
N LYS A 147 -20.20 21.89 -18.51
CA LYS A 147 -20.15 23.33 -18.75
C LYS A 147 -20.24 23.71 -20.22
N LEU A 148 -19.82 22.80 -21.12
CA LEU A 148 -19.75 23.03 -22.56
C LEU A 148 -20.86 22.34 -23.36
N GLY A 149 -21.59 21.42 -22.74
CA GLY A 149 -22.83 20.82 -23.27
C GLY A 149 -24.02 21.20 -22.43
#